data_AF-A0A4V1GMG4-F1
#
_entry.id   AF-A0A4V1GMG4-F1
#
_cell.length_a   1.000
_cell.length_b   1.000
_cell.length_c   1.000
_cell.angle_alpha   90.00
_cell.angle_beta   90.00
_cell.angle_gamma   90.00
#
_symmetry.space_group_name_H-M   'P 1'
#
loop_
_entity.id
_entity.type
_entity.pdbx_description
1 polymer ?
#
loop_
_entity_poly.entity_id
_entity_poly.type
_entity_poly.pdbx_seq_one_letter_code
_entity_poly.pdbx_strand_id
1 'polypeptide(L)'
;MLSQNFLSGLRKFVETKQRQAVDEAARKKQKSFAAVCARSLKAKLMDIPENNQDNMEGEGLSTCHSEASAASLDSYIERHKGPGFPKRLFAMIDEKGVSDSAVYHRAGIDRRLFSKIRSAPEYHPSKATVIALGIALEADLAELEALLSEAGYALSGSETFDLIIRYCVEQRVFDLDEINEALDNFQLKPLGGVA
;
A
#
# COMPACT_ATOMS: atom_id res chain seq x y z
N MET A 1 -13.67 -25.56 -9.90
CA MET A 1 -14.46 -25.53 -8.66
C MET A 1 -13.51 -25.21 -7.52
N LEU A 2 -13.82 -24.25 -6.67
CA LEU A 2 -13.03 -23.94 -5.48
C LEU A 2 -13.15 -25.10 -4.48
N SER A 3 -12.05 -25.51 -3.85
CA SER A 3 -12.05 -26.63 -2.89
C SER A 3 -12.96 -26.34 -1.69
N GLN A 4 -13.62 -27.38 -1.15
CA GLN A 4 -14.38 -27.28 0.12
C GLN A 4 -13.50 -26.76 1.27
N ASN A 5 -12.20 -27.04 1.24
CA ASN A 5 -11.24 -26.53 2.22
C ASN A 5 -10.99 -25.03 2.05
N PHE A 6 -11.07 -24.52 0.81
CA PHE A 6 -10.94 -23.10 0.50
C PHE A 6 -12.13 -22.30 1.02
N LEU A 7 -13.34 -22.81 0.77
CA LEU A 7 -14.55 -22.15 1.23
C LEU A 7 -14.72 -22.25 2.75
N SER A 8 -14.24 -23.30 3.40
CA SER A 8 -14.28 -23.42 4.86
C SER A 8 -13.23 -22.55 5.55
N GLY A 9 -12.01 -22.43 5.01
CA GLY A 9 -10.98 -21.51 5.49
C GLY A 9 -11.40 -20.04 5.36
N LEU A 10 -11.89 -19.64 4.18
CA LEU A 10 -12.45 -18.29 3.96
C LEU A 10 -13.64 -18.00 4.87
N ARG A 11 -14.57 -18.95 5.00
CA ARG A 11 -15.74 -18.76 5.87
C ARG A 11 -15.32 -18.57 7.32
N LYS A 12 -14.39 -19.38 7.84
CA LYS A 12 -13.85 -19.21 9.19
C LYS A 12 -13.21 -17.83 9.34
N PHE A 13 -12.31 -17.44 8.43
CA PHE A 13 -11.64 -16.15 8.45
C PHE A 13 -12.65 -14.97 8.48
N VAL A 14 -13.61 -14.98 7.55
CA VAL A 14 -14.69 -13.98 7.46
C VAL A 14 -15.54 -13.95 8.73
N GLU A 15 -15.92 -15.11 9.27
CA GLU A 15 -16.75 -15.21 10.48
C GLU A 15 -16.00 -14.71 11.72
N THR A 16 -14.72 -15.00 11.88
CA THR A 16 -13.89 -14.42 12.96
C THR A 16 -13.81 -12.90 12.84
N LYS A 17 -13.69 -12.37 11.62
CA LYS A 17 -13.54 -10.94 11.38
C LYS A 17 -14.85 -10.17 11.57
N GLN A 18 -15.99 -10.72 11.15
CA GLN A 18 -17.30 -10.13 11.45
C GLN A 18 -17.56 -10.06 12.97
N ARG A 19 -17.08 -11.03 13.76
CA ARG A 19 -17.19 -10.98 15.24
C ARG A 19 -16.29 -9.90 15.85
N GLN A 20 -15.02 -9.81 15.43
CA GLN A 20 -14.08 -8.80 15.93
C GLN A 20 -14.51 -7.36 15.61
N ALA A 21 -15.04 -7.12 14.40
CA ALA A 21 -15.51 -5.79 13.99
C ALA A 21 -16.73 -5.31 14.82
N VAL A 22 -17.65 -6.24 15.18
CA VAL A 22 -18.80 -5.94 16.05
C VAL A 22 -18.34 -5.58 17.47
N ASP A 23 -17.34 -6.29 17.99
CA ASP A 23 -16.78 -6.06 19.33
C ASP A 23 -15.96 -4.76 19.42
N GLU A 24 -15.20 -4.41 18.37
CA GLU A 24 -14.44 -3.16 18.33
C GLU A 24 -15.35 -1.93 18.17
N ALA A 25 -16.41 -2.04 17.36
CA ALA A 25 -17.44 -1.01 17.22
C ALA A 25 -18.20 -0.78 18.54
N ALA A 26 -18.46 -1.84 19.32
CA ALA A 26 -19.05 -1.74 20.66
C ALA A 26 -18.11 -1.00 21.63
N ARG A 27 -16.80 -1.31 21.63
CA ARG A 27 -15.80 -0.61 22.45
C ARG A 27 -15.62 0.86 22.07
N LYS A 28 -15.69 1.21 20.78
CA LYS A 28 -15.64 2.62 20.30
C LYS A 28 -16.87 3.42 20.74
N LYS A 29 -18.07 2.83 20.77
CA LYS A 29 -19.28 3.48 21.31
C LYS A 29 -19.19 3.76 22.81
N GLN A 30 -18.50 2.90 23.57
CA GLN A 30 -18.33 3.08 25.01
C GLN A 30 -17.26 4.14 25.35
N LYS A 31 -16.19 4.24 24.55
CA LYS A 31 -15.16 5.29 24.68
C LYS A 31 -15.63 6.67 24.21
N SER A 32 -16.53 6.76 23.21
CA SER A 32 -17.09 8.05 22.78
C SER A 32 -18.07 8.63 23.80
N PHE A 33 -18.84 7.80 24.52
CA PHE A 33 -19.72 8.27 25.59
C PHE A 33 -18.95 8.88 26.77
N ALA A 34 -17.82 8.28 27.16
CA ALA A 34 -16.94 8.83 28.19
C ALA A 34 -16.23 10.13 27.75
N ALA A 35 -15.90 10.27 26.46
CA ALA A 35 -15.19 11.43 25.92
C ALA A 35 -16.09 12.63 25.58
N VAL A 36 -17.40 12.41 25.37
CA VAL A 36 -18.40 13.46 25.13
C VAL A 36 -18.77 14.18 26.44
N CYS A 37 -18.72 13.50 27.59
CA CYS A 37 -19.03 14.11 28.89
C CYS A 37 -17.96 15.14 29.35
N ALA A 38 -16.73 15.08 28.81
CA ALA A 38 -15.60 15.89 29.26
C ALA A 38 -15.30 17.17 28.42
N ARG A 39 -16.12 17.51 27.41
CA ARG A 39 -15.79 18.59 26.46
C ARG A 39 -16.89 19.64 26.24
N SER A 40 -17.73 19.90 27.24
CA SER A 40 -18.80 20.92 27.15
C SER A 40 -18.41 22.33 27.67
N LEU A 41 -17.15 22.59 28.01
CA LEU A 41 -16.74 23.88 28.61
C LEU A 41 -15.44 24.44 28.01
N LYS A 42 -15.44 24.82 26.72
CA LYS A 42 -14.71 26.02 26.24
C LYS A 42 -15.11 26.40 24.80
N ALA A 43 -16.33 26.90 24.64
CA ALA A 43 -16.74 27.67 23.48
C ALA A 43 -16.54 29.17 23.76
N LYS A 44 -15.73 29.84 22.93
CA LYS A 44 -15.67 31.29 22.62
C LYS A 44 -14.28 31.61 22.03
N LEU A 45 -14.04 32.42 20.99
CA LEU A 45 -14.82 33.21 20.03
C LEU A 45 -13.80 34.07 19.23
N MET A 46 -13.98 34.23 17.90
CA MET A 46 -13.57 35.36 17.01
C MET A 46 -12.05 35.65 16.79
N ASP A 47 -11.51 36.10 15.63
CA ASP A 47 -12.04 36.76 14.42
C ASP A 47 -11.13 36.56 13.16
N ILE A 48 -11.71 36.83 11.97
CA ILE A 48 -11.17 36.99 10.58
C ILE A 48 -10.99 38.53 10.35
N PRO A 49 -10.03 39.11 9.56
CA PRO A 49 -10.12 39.12 8.07
C PRO A 49 -8.86 39.36 7.18
N GLU A 50 -9.05 38.99 5.89
CA GLU A 50 -8.70 39.64 4.59
C GLU A 50 -7.32 40.32 4.38
N ASN A 51 -6.71 40.44 3.19
CA ASN A 51 -6.84 39.98 1.80
C ASN A 51 -5.66 40.69 1.07
N ASN A 52 -5.02 40.11 0.06
CA ASN A 52 -4.76 40.81 -1.21
C ASN A 52 -4.11 39.90 -2.27
N GLN A 53 -4.74 39.90 -3.44
CA GLN A 53 -4.26 39.40 -4.72
C GLN A 53 -3.28 40.38 -5.38
N ASP A 54 -2.48 39.86 -6.33
CA ASP A 54 -2.44 40.29 -7.74
C ASP A 54 -1.50 39.32 -8.51
N ASN A 55 -2.03 38.49 -9.42
CA ASN A 55 -2.08 38.65 -10.89
C ASN A 55 -0.73 38.39 -11.60
N MET A 56 -0.69 37.49 -12.60
CA MET A 56 -0.72 37.85 -14.03
C MET A 56 -0.52 36.61 -14.91
N GLU A 57 -1.27 36.62 -16.00
CA GLU A 57 -1.48 35.60 -17.04
C GLU A 57 -0.32 35.55 -18.06
N GLY A 58 -0.30 34.52 -18.90
CA GLY A 58 0.05 34.72 -20.32
C GLY A 58 0.96 33.70 -20.99
N GLU A 59 0.34 32.94 -21.91
CA GLU A 59 0.85 32.54 -23.24
C GLU A 59 2.02 31.53 -23.29
N GLY A 60 1.91 30.37 -23.94
CA GLY A 60 1.47 30.18 -25.31
C GLY A 60 2.70 30.03 -26.20
N LEU A 61 3.16 28.81 -26.47
CA LEU A 61 3.99 28.59 -27.66
C LEU A 61 3.84 27.18 -28.25
N SER A 62 3.24 27.21 -29.44
CA SER A 62 3.23 26.19 -30.47
C SER A 62 4.63 25.69 -30.81
N THR A 63 4.82 24.38 -30.89
CA THR A 63 5.54 23.82 -32.04
C THR A 63 5.08 22.39 -32.35
N CYS A 64 4.32 22.28 -33.43
CA CYS A 64 4.11 21.04 -34.16
C CYS A 64 5.39 20.72 -34.96
N HIS A 65 6.22 19.83 -34.44
CA HIS A 65 7.19 19.12 -35.26
C HIS A 65 6.71 17.68 -35.45
N SER A 66 6.01 17.50 -36.57
CA SER A 66 6.12 16.27 -37.34
C SER A 66 7.59 16.06 -37.65
N GLU A 67 8.22 15.05 -37.07
CA GLU A 67 8.99 14.04 -37.80
C GLU A 67 8.93 12.76 -36.97
N ALA A 68 8.11 11.82 -37.42
CA ALA A 68 8.29 10.41 -37.10
C ALA A 68 9.60 9.93 -37.75
N SER A 69 10.73 10.46 -37.27
CA SER A 69 12.06 9.98 -37.57
C SER A 69 12.39 8.97 -36.49
N ALA A 70 12.15 7.70 -36.82
CA ALA A 70 12.62 6.48 -36.15
C ALA A 70 13.06 6.69 -34.69
N ALA A 71 12.12 6.66 -33.75
CA ALA A 71 12.47 6.59 -32.33
C ALA A 71 13.37 5.36 -32.14
N SER A 72 14.67 5.59 -31.93
CA SER A 72 15.62 4.54 -31.57
C SER A 72 15.08 3.79 -30.36
N LEU A 73 15.34 2.48 -30.27
CA LEU A 73 15.00 1.66 -29.11
C LEU A 73 15.40 2.35 -27.80
N ASP A 74 16.57 2.98 -27.76
CA ASP A 74 17.08 3.73 -26.60
C ASP A 74 16.14 4.87 -26.21
N SER A 75 15.70 5.68 -27.20
CA SER A 75 14.78 6.80 -26.96
C SER A 75 13.39 6.36 -26.52
N TYR A 76 12.93 5.18 -26.96
CA TYR A 76 11.68 4.59 -26.49
C TYR A 76 11.83 4.14 -25.03
N ILE A 77 12.91 3.43 -24.69
CA ILE A 77 13.18 2.98 -23.33
C ILE A 77 13.26 4.17 -22.37
N GLU A 78 14.01 5.21 -22.71
CA GLU A 78 14.15 6.40 -21.85
C GLU A 78 12.81 7.11 -21.57
N ARG A 79 11.91 7.16 -22.57
CA ARG A 79 10.59 7.81 -22.43
C ARG A 79 9.60 6.99 -21.62
N HIS A 80 9.70 5.66 -21.65
CA HIS A 80 8.73 4.75 -21.06
C HIS A 80 9.21 4.10 -19.75
N LYS A 81 10.48 4.25 -19.39
CA LYS A 81 11.03 3.69 -18.15
C LYS A 81 10.46 4.41 -16.93
N GLY A 82 9.83 3.63 -16.04
CA GLY A 82 9.34 4.12 -14.76
C GLY A 82 10.46 4.55 -13.80
N PRO A 83 10.11 5.18 -12.67
CA PRO A 83 11.06 5.55 -11.61
C PRO A 83 11.83 4.35 -11.03
N GLY A 84 11.30 3.13 -11.15
CA GLY A 84 11.85 1.91 -10.59
C GLY A 84 11.37 1.66 -9.17
N PHE A 85 11.36 0.38 -8.78
CA PHE A 85 10.83 -0.07 -7.49
C PHE A 85 11.36 0.68 -6.27
N PRO A 86 12.68 0.83 -6.04
CA PRO A 86 13.18 1.51 -4.84
C PRO A 86 12.68 2.95 -4.76
N LYS A 87 12.74 3.70 -5.86
CA LYS A 87 12.30 5.10 -5.90
C LYS A 87 10.81 5.22 -5.60
N ARG A 88 9.97 4.33 -6.16
CA ARG A 88 8.53 4.30 -5.87
C ARG A 88 8.25 3.96 -4.42
N LEU A 89 8.95 2.96 -3.87
CA LEU A 89 8.80 2.56 -2.46
C LEU A 89 9.10 3.71 -1.51
N PHE A 90 10.27 4.36 -1.65
CA PHE A 90 10.67 5.43 -0.74
C PHE A 90 9.82 6.69 -0.88
N ALA A 91 9.37 7.03 -2.10
CA ALA A 91 8.38 8.10 -2.27
C ALA A 91 7.09 7.81 -1.50
N MET A 92 6.60 6.57 -1.54
CA MET A 92 5.39 6.17 -0.80
C MET A 92 5.60 6.17 0.72
N ILE A 93 6.81 5.85 1.20
CA ILE A 93 7.20 5.95 2.62
C ILE A 93 7.13 7.42 3.07
N ASP A 94 7.72 8.32 2.29
CA ASP A 94 7.74 9.76 2.56
C ASP A 94 6.32 10.36 2.53
N GLU A 95 5.51 10.00 1.53
CA GLU A 95 4.10 10.42 1.39
C GLU A 95 3.24 9.99 2.59
N LYS A 96 3.47 8.78 3.12
CA LYS A 96 2.75 8.25 4.29
C LYS A 96 3.34 8.72 5.63
N GLY A 97 4.48 9.39 5.63
CA GLY A 97 5.12 9.94 6.83
C GLY A 97 5.55 8.86 7.85
N VAL A 98 5.84 7.65 7.39
CA VAL A 98 6.27 6.54 8.25
C VAL A 98 7.78 6.36 8.18
N SER A 99 8.41 5.98 9.30
CA SER A 99 9.87 5.74 9.30
C SER A 99 10.23 4.43 8.58
N ASP A 100 11.36 4.41 7.87
CA ASP A 100 11.98 3.20 7.30
C ASP A 100 11.96 2.01 8.28
N SER A 101 12.28 2.28 9.55
CA SER A 101 12.32 1.26 10.60
C SER A 101 10.96 0.63 10.86
N ALA A 102 9.91 1.45 10.93
CA ALA A 102 8.56 0.95 11.11
C ALA A 102 8.15 0.08 9.91
N VAL A 103 8.52 0.48 8.69
CA VAL A 103 8.16 -0.24 7.46
C VAL A 103 8.76 -1.63 7.41
N TYR A 104 10.08 -1.78 7.57
CA TYR A 104 10.69 -3.12 7.49
C TYR A 104 10.30 -4.01 8.68
N HIS A 105 10.04 -3.43 9.87
CA HIS A 105 9.53 -4.21 11.00
C HIS A 105 8.11 -4.71 10.75
N ARG A 106 7.20 -3.83 10.30
CA ARG A 106 5.82 -4.22 9.94
C ARG A 106 5.76 -5.22 8.78
N ALA A 107 6.70 -5.14 7.85
CA ALA A 107 6.80 -6.07 6.72
C ALA A 107 7.44 -7.42 7.09
N GLY A 108 7.94 -7.59 8.32
CA GLY A 108 8.65 -8.80 8.73
C GLY A 108 9.93 -9.03 7.91
N ILE A 109 10.67 -7.95 7.61
CA ILE A 109 11.87 -7.98 6.77
C ILE A 109 13.11 -7.59 7.60
N ASP A 110 14.20 -8.34 7.40
CA ASP A 110 15.49 -8.00 8.00
C ASP A 110 16.00 -6.64 7.50
N ARG A 111 16.51 -5.82 8.42
CA ARG A 111 17.06 -4.48 8.13
C ARG A 111 18.14 -4.50 7.04
N ARG A 112 18.95 -5.57 6.93
CA ARG A 112 19.99 -5.73 5.90
C ARG A 112 19.36 -5.92 4.53
N LEU A 113 18.26 -6.66 4.43
CA LEU A 113 17.50 -6.80 3.20
C LEU A 113 16.90 -5.45 2.78
N PHE A 114 16.28 -4.73 3.70
CA PHE A 114 15.79 -3.37 3.42
C PHE A 114 16.91 -2.41 3.00
N SER A 115 18.09 -2.53 3.62
CA SER A 115 19.28 -1.75 3.23
C SER A 115 19.73 -2.08 1.81
N LYS A 116 19.72 -3.36 1.39
CA LYS A 116 20.04 -3.77 0.02
C LYS A 116 19.06 -3.17 -0.99
N ILE A 117 17.77 -3.16 -0.70
CA ILE A 117 16.75 -2.52 -1.54
C ILE A 117 17.08 -1.04 -1.78
N ARG A 118 17.59 -0.35 -0.77
CA ARG A 118 17.96 1.06 -0.88
C ARG A 118 19.26 1.30 -1.63
N SER A 119 20.30 0.51 -1.36
CA SER A 119 21.67 0.84 -1.75
C SER A 119 22.21 0.08 -2.95
N ALA A 120 21.56 -1.00 -3.40
CA ALA A 120 22.03 -1.82 -4.51
C ALA A 120 21.07 -1.69 -5.71
N PRO A 121 21.42 -0.91 -6.74
CA PRO A 121 20.56 -0.66 -7.90
C PRO A 121 20.13 -1.93 -8.65
N GLU A 122 21.00 -2.94 -8.68
CA GLU A 122 20.75 -4.24 -9.33
C GLU A 122 20.00 -5.23 -8.42
N TYR A 123 19.70 -4.87 -7.17
CA TYR A 123 19.01 -5.77 -6.26
C TYR A 123 17.53 -5.85 -6.62
N HIS A 124 17.07 -7.07 -6.90
CA HIS A 124 15.68 -7.35 -7.23
C HIS A 124 14.98 -8.12 -6.09
N PRO A 125 14.08 -7.47 -5.33
CA PRO A 125 13.34 -8.15 -4.27
C PRO A 125 12.35 -9.16 -4.86
N SER A 126 12.03 -10.19 -4.07
CA SER A 126 11.00 -11.15 -4.47
C SER A 126 9.62 -10.51 -4.45
N LYS A 127 8.69 -11.05 -5.26
CA LYS A 127 7.28 -10.63 -5.25
C LYS A 127 6.67 -10.59 -3.85
N ALA A 128 6.92 -11.62 -3.04
CA ALA A 128 6.44 -11.67 -1.65
C ALA A 128 7.01 -10.55 -0.77
N THR A 129 8.27 -10.13 -1.00
CA THR A 129 8.88 -9.01 -0.29
C THR A 129 8.22 -7.68 -0.68
N VAL A 130 7.96 -7.48 -1.98
CA VAL A 130 7.27 -6.28 -2.48
C VAL A 130 5.86 -6.18 -1.91
N ILE A 131 5.13 -7.30 -1.89
CA ILE A 131 3.80 -7.37 -1.27
C ILE A 131 3.88 -7.04 0.21
N ALA A 132 4.79 -7.67 0.97
CA ALA A 132 4.94 -7.40 2.40
C ALA A 132 5.23 -5.91 2.70
N LEU A 133 6.04 -5.25 1.87
CA LEU A 133 6.31 -3.81 1.97
C LEU A 133 5.07 -2.95 1.66
N GLY A 134 4.30 -3.31 0.64
CA GLY A 134 3.03 -2.64 0.32
C GLY A 134 2.00 -2.80 1.45
N ILE A 135 1.89 -3.99 2.03
CA ILE A 135 1.04 -4.27 3.19
C ILE A 135 1.49 -3.46 4.42
N ALA A 136 2.80 -3.40 4.69
CA ALA A 136 3.36 -2.59 5.78
C ALA A 136 3.08 -1.10 5.65
N LEU A 137 2.91 -0.63 4.41
CA LEU A 137 2.52 0.73 4.06
C LEU A 137 1.01 0.92 3.98
N GLU A 138 0.20 -0.10 4.28
CA GLU A 138 -1.26 -0.07 4.15
C GLU A 138 -1.68 0.42 2.76
N ALA A 139 -0.96 -0.05 1.73
CA ALA A 139 -1.21 0.32 0.35
C ALA A 139 -2.58 -0.20 -0.08
N ASP A 140 -3.41 0.65 -0.68
CA ASP A 140 -4.63 0.16 -1.32
C ASP A 140 -4.30 -0.70 -2.56
N LEU A 141 -5.31 -1.29 -3.18
CA LEU A 141 -5.08 -2.21 -4.30
C LEU A 141 -4.37 -1.52 -5.47
N ALA A 142 -4.70 -0.27 -5.77
CA ALA A 142 -4.09 0.47 -6.87
C ALA A 142 -2.64 0.88 -6.54
N GLU A 143 -2.38 1.32 -5.30
CA GLU A 143 -1.04 1.61 -4.79
C GLU A 143 -0.15 0.37 -4.83
N LEU A 144 -0.68 -0.79 -4.39
CA LEU A 144 0.05 -2.05 -4.38
C LEU A 144 0.36 -2.55 -5.80
N GLU A 145 -0.62 -2.49 -6.71
CA GLU A 145 -0.41 -2.86 -8.12
C GLU A 145 0.62 -1.96 -8.80
N ALA A 146 0.58 -0.64 -8.54
CA ALA A 146 1.59 0.28 -9.02
C ALA A 146 2.99 -0.05 -8.48
N LEU A 147 3.10 -0.35 -7.19
CA LEU A 147 4.36 -0.75 -6.56
C LEU A 147 4.91 -2.07 -7.14
N LEU A 148 4.04 -3.05 -7.36
CA LEU A 148 4.40 -4.32 -7.99
C LEU A 148 4.85 -4.14 -9.44
N SER A 149 4.16 -3.29 -10.20
CA SER A 149 4.50 -3.00 -11.59
C SER A 149 5.90 -2.41 -11.73
N GLU A 150 6.29 -1.47 -10.85
CA GLU A 150 7.65 -0.91 -10.79
C GLU A 150 8.72 -1.94 -10.42
N ALA A 151 8.32 -3.04 -9.79
CA ALA A 151 9.17 -4.20 -9.49
C ALA A 151 9.06 -5.31 -10.54
N GLY A 152 8.31 -5.13 -11.64
CA GLY A 152 8.14 -6.14 -12.68
C GLY A 152 7.21 -7.30 -12.31
N TYR A 153 6.33 -7.12 -11.33
CA TYR A 153 5.34 -8.10 -10.89
C TYR A 153 3.91 -7.63 -11.11
N ALA A 154 2.98 -8.58 -11.11
CA ALA A 154 1.54 -8.32 -11.09
C ALA A 154 0.83 -9.35 -10.20
N LEU A 155 -0.35 -9.00 -9.68
CA LEU A 155 -1.25 -9.95 -9.03
C LEU A 155 -2.05 -10.71 -10.10
N SER A 156 -1.81 -12.01 -10.21
CA SER A 156 -2.51 -12.91 -11.11
C SER A 156 -3.92 -13.21 -10.60
N GLY A 157 -4.91 -13.15 -11.50
CA GLY A 157 -6.28 -13.57 -11.19
C GLY A 157 -6.48 -15.08 -11.09
N SER A 158 -5.46 -15.88 -11.41
CA SER A 158 -5.53 -17.35 -11.42
C SER A 158 -4.80 -17.99 -10.23
N GLU A 159 -3.89 -17.26 -9.59
CA GLU A 159 -3.06 -17.78 -8.50
C GLU A 159 -3.78 -17.58 -7.15
N THR A 160 -3.93 -18.66 -6.38
CA THR A 160 -4.60 -18.60 -5.07
C THR A 160 -3.91 -17.66 -4.11
N PHE A 161 -2.57 -17.62 -4.12
CA PHE A 161 -1.77 -16.68 -3.33
C PHE A 161 -2.15 -15.23 -3.63
N ASP A 162 -2.15 -14.84 -4.91
CA ASP A 162 -2.46 -13.47 -5.33
C ASP A 162 -3.92 -13.09 -5.02
N LEU A 163 -4.86 -14.03 -5.16
CA LEU A 163 -6.27 -13.83 -4.81
C LEU A 163 -6.47 -13.57 -3.32
N ILE A 164 -5.73 -14.28 -2.45
CA ILE A 164 -5.75 -14.04 -1.00
C ILE A 164 -5.22 -12.64 -0.69
N ILE A 165 -4.07 -12.26 -1.27
CA ILE A 165 -3.50 -10.92 -1.07
C ILE A 165 -4.48 -9.83 -1.51
N ARG A 166 -5.05 -9.96 -2.71
CA ARG A 166 -6.04 -9.02 -3.23
C ARG A 166 -7.25 -8.91 -2.31
N TYR A 167 -7.78 -10.04 -1.86
CA TYR A 167 -8.90 -10.06 -0.92
C TYR A 167 -8.56 -9.33 0.39
N CYS A 168 -7.39 -9.60 0.99
CA CYS A 168 -6.96 -8.94 2.23
C CYS A 168 -6.86 -7.42 2.05
N VAL A 169 -6.25 -6.95 0.96
CA VAL A 169 -6.10 -5.51 0.67
C VAL A 169 -7.46 -4.84 0.42
N GLU A 170 -8.34 -5.47 -0.35
CA GLU A 170 -9.70 -4.98 -0.61
C GLU A 170 -10.53 -4.89 0.69
N GLN A 171 -10.34 -5.81 1.63
CA GLN A 171 -10.97 -5.80 2.95
C GLN A 171 -10.23 -4.93 3.99
N ARG A 172 -9.17 -4.21 3.59
CA ARG A 172 -8.34 -3.37 4.49
C ARG A 172 -7.70 -4.17 5.64
N VAL A 173 -7.38 -5.44 5.41
CA VAL A 173 -6.59 -6.27 6.31
C VAL A 173 -5.12 -6.11 5.95
N PHE A 174 -4.38 -5.39 6.78
CA PHE A 174 -2.95 -5.09 6.59
C PHE A 174 -2.05 -5.64 7.70
N ASP A 175 -2.61 -6.45 8.60
CA ASP A 175 -1.83 -7.17 9.60
C ASP A 175 -1.11 -8.36 8.94
N LEU A 176 0.22 -8.38 9.03
CA LEU A 176 1.05 -9.37 8.37
C LEU A 176 0.81 -10.78 8.92
N ASP A 177 0.59 -10.91 10.23
CA ASP A 177 0.37 -12.19 10.89
C ASP A 177 -0.99 -12.76 10.49
N GLU A 178 -2.02 -11.91 10.40
CA GLU A 178 -3.35 -12.32 9.92
C GLU A 178 -3.34 -12.79 8.46
N ILE A 179 -2.59 -12.09 7.59
CA ILE A 179 -2.44 -12.51 6.20
C ILE A 179 -1.67 -13.83 6.13
N ASN A 180 -0.62 -13.99 6.94
CA ASN A 180 0.15 -15.23 7.01
C ASN A 180 -0.68 -16.41 7.52
N GLU A 181 -1.57 -16.21 8.50
CA GLU A 181 -2.53 -17.23 8.93
C GLU A 181 -3.48 -17.61 7.80
N ALA A 182 -3.98 -16.62 7.04
CA ALA A 182 -4.80 -16.89 5.87
C ALA A 182 -4.03 -17.72 4.83
N LEU A 183 -2.77 -17.37 4.53
CA LEU A 183 -1.92 -18.11 3.60
C LEU A 183 -1.61 -19.55 4.07
N ASP A 184 -1.36 -19.74 5.37
CA ASP A 184 -1.04 -21.05 5.96
C ASP A 184 -2.24 -22.02 5.91
N ASN A 185 -3.47 -21.51 6.06
CA ASN A 185 -4.70 -22.31 5.83
C ASN A 185 -4.75 -22.94 4.43
N PHE A 186 -4.04 -22.35 3.46
CA PHE A 186 -3.89 -22.81 2.08
C PHE A 186 -2.57 -23.52 1.80
N GLN A 187 -1.74 -23.75 2.82
CA GLN A 187 -0.40 -24.32 2.70
C GLN A 187 0.48 -23.52 1.72
N LEU A 188 0.26 -22.20 1.67
CA LEU A 188 1.02 -21.27 0.84
C LEU A 188 2.17 -20.67 1.64
N LYS A 189 3.18 -20.15 0.92
CA LYS A 189 4.33 -19.51 1.55
C LYS A 189 3.91 -18.21 2.22
N PRO A 190 4.36 -17.93 3.45
CA PRO A 190 4.06 -16.68 4.15
C PRO A 190 4.77 -15.49 3.49
N LEU A 191 4.24 -14.31 3.77
CA LEU A 191 4.87 -13.01 3.56
C LEU A 191 5.88 -12.69 4.67
N GLY A 192 6.85 -11.85 4.33
CA GLY A 192 7.94 -11.51 5.24
C GLY A 192 9.01 -12.60 5.27
N GLY A 193 10.25 -12.19 5.46
CA GLY A 193 11.36 -13.12 5.66
C GLY A 193 11.27 -13.67 7.07
N VAL A 194 10.41 -14.68 7.25
CA VAL A 194 10.25 -15.40 8.52
C VAL A 194 11.65 -15.79 9.00
N ALA A 195 12.04 -15.23 10.15
CA ALA A 195 13.35 -15.38 10.76
C ALA A 195 13.64 -16.85 11.13
#